data_AF-A0A7X8L6X1-F1
#
_entry.id   AF-A0A7X8L6X1-F1
#
_cell.length_a   1.000
_cell.length_b   1.000
_cell.length_c   1.000
_cell.angle_alpha   90.00
_cell.angle_beta   90.00
_cell.angle_gamma   90.00
#
_symmetry.space_group_name_H-M   'P 1'
#
loop_
_entity.id
_entity.type
_entity.pdbx_description
1 polymer ?
#
loop_
_entity_poly.entity_id
_entity_poly.type
_entity_poly.pdbx_seq_one_letter_code
_entity_poly.pdbx_strand_id
1 'polypeptide(L)' 'ITLNGKVKPVDVIEALEKENIESRPVWKPMHMQPFFTGYDYIGGNVSEKLFENGVCLPSDTKMTDEDLDRVCGIIKGLW' A
#
# COMPACT_ATOMS: atom_id res chain seq x y z
N ILE A 1 -3.60 0.33 -4.32
CA ILE A 1 -3.03 1.02 -5.51
C ILE A 1 -1.53 0.75 -5.61
N THR A 2 -0.91 1.01 -6.77
CA THR A 2 0.55 0.87 -6.97
C THR A 2 1.13 2.20 -7.45
N LEU A 3 2.25 2.63 -6.88
CA LEU A 3 2.86 3.95 -7.10
C LEU A 3 4.20 3.83 -7.84
N ASN A 4 4.39 4.58 -8.93
CA ASN A 4 5.63 4.51 -9.74
C ASN A 4 6.40 5.85 -9.80
N GLY A 5 6.07 6.81 -8.93
CA GLY A 5 6.52 8.21 -9.04
C GLY A 5 7.37 8.72 -7.88
N LYS A 6 7.36 10.06 -7.72
CA LYS A 6 7.96 10.75 -6.57
C LYS A 6 7.26 10.37 -5.26
N VAL A 7 5.92 10.35 -5.30
CA VAL A 7 5.08 9.89 -4.19
C VAL A 7 5.32 8.38 -3.97
N LYS A 8 5.62 8.02 -2.73
CA LYS A 8 5.88 6.66 -2.25
C LYS A 8 4.72 6.16 -1.40
N PRO A 9 4.60 4.84 -1.18
CA PRO A 9 3.59 4.25 -0.30
C PRO A 9 3.52 4.91 1.08
N VAL A 10 4.68 5.24 1.66
CA VAL A 10 4.77 5.90 2.97
C VAL A 10 4.11 7.28 2.98
N ASP A 11 4.25 8.07 1.90
CA ASP A 11 3.63 9.40 1.81
C ASP A 11 2.09 9.30 1.84
N VAL A 12 1.53 8.29 1.16
CA VAL A 12 0.09 8.02 1.17
C VAL A 12 -0.36 7.57 2.56
N ILE A 13 0.40 6.66 3.20
CA ILE A 13 0.06 6.13 4.52
C ILE A 13 0.05 7.26 5.56
N GLU A 14 1.10 8.09 5.59
CA GLU A 14 1.21 9.21 6.53
C GLU A 14 0.13 10.28 6.28
N ALA A 15 -0.23 10.54 5.01
CA ALA A 15 -1.28 11.49 4.67
C ALA A 15 -2.67 11.03 5.15
N LEU A 16 -2.98 9.73 4.99
CA LEU A 16 -4.22 9.14 5.49
C LEU A 16 -4.22 9.04 7.02
N GLU A 17 -3.07 8.70 7.63
CA GLU A 17 -2.93 8.60 9.09
C GLU A 17 -3.20 9.94 9.78
N LYS A 18 -2.72 11.07 9.22
CA LYS A 18 -3.02 12.43 9.73
C LYS A 18 -4.52 12.73 9.80
N GLU A 19 -5.30 12.07 8.96
CA GLU A 19 -6.75 12.20 8.86
C GLU A 19 -7.50 11.10 9.63
N ASN A 20 -6.77 10.30 10.42
CA ASN A 20 -7.26 9.15 11.17
C ASN A 20 -7.90 8.08 10.28
N ILE A 21 -7.32 7.85 9.10
CA ILE A 21 -7.73 6.84 8.13
C ILE A 21 -6.64 5.78 8.05
N GLU A 22 -7.00 4.54 8.38
CA GLU A 22 -6.05 3.42 8.31
C GLU A 22 -5.75 3.05 6.85
N SER A 23 -4.47 2.87 6.55
CA SER A 23 -3.99 2.21 5.34
C SER A 23 -2.77 1.36 5.70
N ARG A 24 -2.43 0.40 4.84
CA ARG A 24 -1.37 -0.58 5.14
C ARG A 24 -0.50 -0.83 3.91
N PRO A 25 0.78 -1.18 4.08
CA PRO A 25 1.57 -1.74 2.98
C PRO A 25 0.94 -3.06 2.53
N VAL A 26 1.21 -3.43 1.28
CA VAL A 26 0.90 -4.77 0.78
C VAL A 26 1.72 -5.82 1.56
N TRP A 27 1.28 -7.08 1.53
CA TRP A 27 2.00 -8.18 2.18
C TRP A 27 3.45 -8.27 1.69
N LYS A 28 4.38 -8.32 2.65
CA LYS A 28 5.79 -8.59 2.37
C LYS A 28 5.93 -10.03 1.86
N PRO A 29 6.52 -10.26 0.67
CA PRO A 29 6.67 -11.58 0.08
C PRO A 29 7.41 -12.54 1.00
N MET A 30 7.00 -13.81 1.00
CA MET A 30 7.53 -14.83 1.92
C MET A 30 9.04 -15.02 1.75
N HIS A 31 9.53 -15.03 0.51
CA HIS A 31 10.96 -15.20 0.21
C HIS A 31 11.84 -14.02 0.67
N MET A 32 11.25 -12.87 1.01
CA MET A 32 11.95 -11.72 1.59
C MET A 32 11.97 -11.74 3.13
N GLN A 33 11.30 -12.70 3.76
CA GLN A 33 11.32 -12.82 5.22
C GLN A 33 12.58 -13.57 5.66
N PRO A 34 13.26 -13.12 6.73
CA PRO A 34 14.49 -13.76 7.20
C PRO A 34 14.34 -15.26 7.51
N PHE A 35 13.13 -15.66 7.91
CA PHE A 35 12.82 -17.06 8.18
C PHE A 35 12.97 -17.97 6.95
N PHE A 36 12.72 -17.45 5.74
CA PHE A 36 12.72 -18.24 4.51
C PHE A 36 14.03 -18.17 3.71
N THR A 37 15.09 -17.56 4.23
CA THR A 37 16.36 -17.38 3.51
C THR A 37 17.01 -18.71 3.07
N GLY A 38 16.74 -19.82 3.77
CA GLY A 38 17.28 -21.14 3.45
C GLY A 38 16.43 -21.98 2.49
N TYR A 39 15.32 -21.45 1.96
CA TYR A 39 14.40 -22.19 1.10
C TYR A 39 14.46 -21.69 -0.34
N ASP A 40 14.19 -22.60 -1.28
CA ASP A 40 14.11 -22.25 -2.69
C ASP A 40 12.94 -21.29 -2.95
N TYR A 41 13.20 -20.32 -3.80
CA TYR A 41 12.19 -19.41 -4.35
C TYR A 41 12.18 -19.54 -5.87
N ILE A 42 11.03 -19.95 -6.42
CA ILE A 42 10.81 -20.03 -7.87
C ILE A 42 9.87 -18.90 -8.27
N GLY A 43 10.40 -17.90 -8.97
CA GLY A 43 9.62 -16.75 -9.40
C GLY A 43 10.48 -15.61 -9.91
N GLY A 44 9.83 -14.46 -10.13
CA GLY A 44 10.48 -13.21 -10.48
C GLY A 44 10.08 -12.09 -9.51
N ASN A 45 10.58 -10.88 -9.75
CA ASN A 45 10.44 -9.76 -8.82
C ASN A 45 9.05 -9.08 -8.76
N VAL A 46 7.98 -9.73 -9.22
CA VAL A 46 6.64 -9.11 -9.26
C VAL A 46 6.12 -8.81 -7.86
N SER A 47 6.21 -9.78 -6.95
CA SER A 47 5.73 -9.61 -5.57
C SER A 47 6.56 -8.60 -4.78
N GLU A 48 7.87 -8.52 -5.04
CA GLU A 48 8.77 -7.52 -4.46
C GLU A 48 8.35 -6.10 -4.89
N LYS A 49 8.16 -5.89 -6.19
CA LYS A 49 7.72 -4.60 -6.73
C LYS A 49 6.35 -4.18 -6.20
N LEU A 50 5.42 -5.13 -6.04
CA LEU A 50 4.11 -4.85 -5.45
C LEU A 50 4.22 -4.48 -3.97
N PHE A 51 5.14 -5.09 -3.22
CA PHE A 51 5.38 -4.73 -1.83
C PHE A 51 6.00 -3.34 -1.70
N GLU A 52 7.00 -3.03 -2.52
CA GLU A 52 7.71 -1.74 -2.49
C GLU A 52 6.86 -0.55 -2.91
N ASN A 53 5.84 -0.77 -3.75
CA ASN A 53 5.07 0.29 -4.39
C ASN A 53 3.57 0.23 -4.08
N GLY A 54 3.12 -0.80 -3.38
CA GLY A 54 1.71 -1.09 -3.15
C GLY A 54 1.19 -0.58 -1.82
N VAL A 55 -0.01 -0.03 -1.84
CA VAL A 55 -0.77 0.38 -0.65
C VAL A 55 -2.16 -0.25 -0.67
N CYS A 56 -2.52 -0.87 0.46
CA CYS A 56 -3.88 -1.27 0.79
C CYS A 56 -4.64 -0.06 1.34
N LEU A 57 -5.75 0.27 0.69
CA LEU A 57 -6.64 1.39 1.05
C LEU A 57 -7.84 0.88 1.87
N PRO A 58 -8.52 1.76 2.62
CA PRO A 58 -9.80 1.41 3.23
C PRO A 58 -10.79 0.93 2.15
N SER A 59 -11.44 -0.20 2.40
CA SER A 59 -12.32 -0.88 1.45
C SER A 59 -13.46 -1.63 2.15
N ASP A 60 -13.92 -1.11 3.30
CA ASP A 60 -15.03 -1.71 4.04
C ASP A 60 -16.34 -1.56 3.22
N THR A 61 -17.23 -2.54 3.33
CA THR A 61 -18.52 -2.52 2.61
C THR A 61 -19.47 -1.43 3.11
N LYS A 62 -19.20 -0.83 4.26
CA LYS A 62 -19.99 0.26 4.86
C LYS A 62 -19.49 1.66 4.49
N MET A 63 -18.38 1.78 3.76
CA MET A 63 -17.90 3.08 3.31
C MET A 63 -18.95 3.77 2.45
N THR A 64 -19.22 5.04 2.74
CA THR A 64 -20.11 5.84 1.91
C THR A 64 -19.34 6.49 0.76
N ASP A 65 -20.06 7.11 -0.17
CA ASP A 65 -19.45 7.87 -1.26
C ASP A 65 -18.64 9.06 -0.71
N GLU A 66 -19.11 9.69 0.37
CA GLU A 66 -18.39 10.78 1.05
C GLU A 66 -17.06 10.30 1.67
N ASP A 67 -17.04 9.11 2.27
CA ASP A 67 -15.80 8.50 2.79
C ASP A 67 -14.82 8.24 1.65
N LEU A 68 -15.32 7.67 0.54
CA LEU A 68 -14.52 7.38 -0.64
C LEU A 68 -13.93 8.65 -1.25
N ASP A 69 -14.74 9.70 -1.39
CA ASP A 69 -14.33 11.00 -1.92
C ASP A 69 -13.30 11.67 -1.02
N ARG A 70 -13.46 11.59 0.31
CA ARG A 70 -12.47 12.08 1.28
C ARG A 70 -11.13 11.38 1.10
N VAL A 71 -11.12 10.05 1.05
CA VAL A 71 -9.90 9.25 0.83
C VAL A 71 -9.25 9.62 -0.51
N CYS A 72 -10.03 9.67 -1.59
CA CYS A 72 -9.54 10.01 -2.91
C CYS A 72 -8.99 11.43 -2.97
N GLY A 73 -9.61 12.39 -2.29
CA GLY A 73 -9.18 13.78 -2.22
C GLY A 73 -7.83 13.94 -1.54
N ILE A 74 -7.64 13.32 -0.37
CA ILE A 74 -6.36 13.30 0.36
C ILE A 74 -5.26 12.73 -0.53
N ILE A 75 -5.51 11.56 -1.12
CA ILE A 75 -4.55 10.88 -2.00
C ILE A 75 -4.18 11.81 -3.15
N LYS A 76 -5.16 12.33 -3.91
CA LYS A 76 -4.92 13.22 -5.06
C LYS A 76 -4.15 14.50 -4.70
N GLY A 77 -4.25 14.99 -3.46
CA GLY A 77 -3.52 16.17 -2.98
C GLY A 77 -2.01 15.96 -2.82
N LEU A 78 -1.50 14.73 -2.96
CA LEU A 78 -0.08 14.42 -2.90
C LEU A 78 0.67 14.65 -4.23
N TRP A 79 -0.05 14.96 -5.31
CA TRP A 79 0.50 15.23 -6.64
C TRP A 79 0.44 16.70 -7.03
#